data_AF-A0A8T0CG43-F1
#
_entry.id   AF-A0A8T0CG43-F1
#
_cell.length_a   1.000
_cell.length_b   1.000
_cell.length_c   1.000
_cell.angle_alpha   90.00
_cell.angle_beta   90.00
_cell.angle_gamma   90.00
#
_symmetry.space_group_name_H-M   'P 1'
#
loop_
_entity.id
_entity.type
_entity.pdbx_description
1 polymer ?
#
loop_
_entity_poly.entity_id
_entity_poly.type
_entity_poly.pdbx_seq_one_letter_code
_entity_poly.pdbx_strand_id
1 'polypeptide(L)'
;MRVLPLGLFLALASGLVALCIYITGVSNLYDGYRLSDDDLDALRSLQGQFQKCVKANGLGLEAVGGKSICEVTMSFPPDTVSKWKDPKSGELEGLSFDFNLCEAVATWEQ
;
A
#
# COMPACT_ATOMS: atom_id res chain seq x y z
N MET A 1 2.94 -10.23 60.96
CA MET A 1 3.86 -10.24 59.79
C MET A 1 3.20 -10.90 58.57
N ARG A 2 2.06 -10.38 58.08
CA ARG A 2 1.37 -10.89 56.87
C ARG A 2 1.17 -9.85 55.77
N VAL A 3 1.53 -8.59 56.04
CA VAL A 3 1.34 -7.46 55.13
C VAL A 3 2.42 -7.44 54.03
N LEU A 4 3.65 -7.84 54.38
CA LEU A 4 4.77 -7.93 53.45
C LEU A 4 4.53 -8.94 52.30
N PRO A 5 4.07 -10.19 52.55
CA PRO A 5 3.78 -11.12 51.45
C PRO A 5 2.57 -10.66 50.62
N LEU A 6 1.54 -10.06 51.23
CA LEU A 6 0.38 -9.54 50.51
C LEU A 6 0.76 -8.39 49.55
N GLY A 7 1.65 -7.49 49.97
CA GLY A 7 2.17 -6.43 49.10
C GLY A 7 2.99 -6.96 47.92
N LEU A 8 3.80 -8.00 48.15
CA LEU A 8 4.57 -8.66 47.09
C LEU A 8 3.66 -9.33 46.05
N PHE A 9 2.62 -10.04 46.49
CA PHE A 9 1.64 -10.65 45.58
C PHE A 9 0.90 -9.60 44.75
N LEU A 10 0.53 -8.47 45.36
CA LEU A 10 -0.15 -7.39 44.66
C LEU A 10 0.75 -6.75 43.59
N ALA A 11 2.03 -6.55 43.90
CA ALA A 11 3.01 -6.02 42.95
C ALA A 11 3.28 -7.00 41.79
N LEU A 12 3.42 -8.29 42.08
CA LEU A 12 3.61 -9.33 41.05
C LEU A 12 2.38 -9.47 40.15
N ALA A 13 1.18 -9.48 40.72
CA ALA A 13 -0.06 -9.53 39.95
C ALA A 13 -0.21 -8.31 39.03
N SER A 14 0.08 -7.10 39.55
CA SER A 14 0.06 -5.87 38.76
C SER A 14 1.07 -5.88 37.61
N GLY A 15 2.30 -6.33 37.87
CA GLY A 15 3.34 -6.46 36.85
C GLY A 15 2.98 -7.47 35.76
N LEU A 16 2.41 -8.61 36.14
CA LEU A 16 1.92 -9.63 35.19
C LEU A 16 0.78 -9.10 34.32
N VAL A 17 -0.18 -8.37 34.91
CA VAL A 17 -1.28 -7.74 34.17
C VAL A 17 -0.74 -6.72 33.17
N ALA A 18 0.19 -5.85 33.58
CA ALA A 18 0.82 -4.89 32.68
C ALA A 18 1.57 -5.55 31.53
N LEU A 19 2.29 -6.66 31.80
CA LEU A 19 2.99 -7.44 30.78
C LEU A 19 2.02 -8.11 29.81
N CYS A 20 0.91 -8.67 30.31
CA CYS A 20 -0.15 -9.22 29.47
C CYS A 20 -0.75 -8.14 28.56
N ILE A 21 -1.07 -6.96 29.09
CA ILE A 21 -1.58 -5.82 28.29
C ILE A 21 -0.55 -5.38 27.24
N TYR A 22 0.74 -5.33 27.58
CA TYR A 22 1.78 -5.00 26.62
C TYR A 22 1.86 -6.05 25.50
N ILE A 23 1.86 -7.34 25.82
CA ILE A 23 1.92 -8.42 24.82
C ILE A 23 0.66 -8.41 23.97
N THR A 24 -0.54 -8.49 24.55
CA THR A 24 -1.78 -8.56 23.76
C THR A 24 -2.10 -7.24 23.06
N GLY A 25 -1.82 -6.10 23.68
CA GLY A 25 -2.08 -4.78 23.12
C GLY A 25 -1.09 -4.41 22.02
N VAL A 26 0.21 -4.56 22.26
CA VAL A 26 1.24 -4.22 21.26
C VAL A 26 1.30 -5.26 20.15
N SER A 27 1.14 -6.57 20.43
CA SER A 27 1.14 -7.57 19.35
C SER A 27 -0.06 -7.44 18.41
N ASN A 28 -1.23 -6.99 18.88
CA ASN A 28 -2.37 -6.67 18.00
C ASN A 28 -2.16 -5.40 17.16
N LEU A 29 -1.33 -4.45 17.62
CA LEU A 29 -0.97 -3.28 16.81
C LEU A 29 0.03 -3.63 15.69
N TYR A 30 0.78 -4.72 15.86
CA TYR A 30 1.67 -5.30 14.85
C TYR A 30 1.02 -6.37 13.98
N ASP A 31 -0.28 -6.63 14.16
CA ASP A 31 -1.08 -7.32 13.14
C ASP A 31 -1.31 -6.33 12.00
N GLY A 32 -0.20 -5.99 11.34
CA GLY A 32 -0.15 -5.01 10.27
C GLY A 32 -1.12 -5.47 9.21
N TYR A 33 -2.03 -4.57 8.83
CA TYR A 33 -3.06 -4.69 7.79
C TYR A 33 -2.69 -5.68 6.67
N ARG A 34 -2.84 -6.98 6.95
CA ARG A 34 -2.69 -8.04 5.97
C ARG A 34 -4.05 -8.08 5.31
N LEU A 35 -4.09 -7.60 4.07
CA LEU A 35 -5.26 -7.74 3.22
C LEU A 35 -5.70 -9.20 3.22
N SER A 36 -7.02 -9.42 3.28
CA SER A 36 -7.56 -10.75 3.11
C SER A 36 -7.27 -11.26 1.70
N ASP A 37 -7.31 -12.58 1.50
CA ASP A 37 -7.14 -13.15 0.16
C ASP A 37 -8.20 -12.62 -0.81
N ASP A 38 -9.42 -12.38 -0.33
CA ASP A 38 -10.52 -11.79 -1.10
C ASP A 38 -10.21 -10.36 -1.55
N ASP A 39 -9.65 -9.53 -0.66
CA ASP A 39 -9.24 -8.16 -1.01
C ASP A 39 -8.08 -8.16 -2.01
N LEU A 40 -7.13 -9.08 -1.87
CA LEU A 40 -6.05 -9.25 -2.84
C LEU A 40 -6.58 -9.65 -4.21
N ASP A 41 -7.57 -10.54 -4.28
CA ASP A 41 -8.20 -10.92 -5.55
C ASP A 41 -9.01 -9.77 -6.16
N ALA A 42 -9.71 -8.99 -5.35
CA ALA A 42 -10.38 -7.78 -5.80
C ALA A 42 -9.39 -6.77 -6.39
N LEU A 43 -8.24 -6.54 -5.74
CA LEU A 43 -7.19 -5.67 -6.25
C LEU A 43 -6.58 -6.20 -7.55
N ARG A 44 -6.39 -7.52 -7.71
CA ARG A 44 -5.88 -8.12 -8.96
C ARG A 44 -6.86 -7.89 -10.09
N SER A 45 -8.15 -8.11 -9.80
CA SER A 45 -9.23 -7.86 -10.75
C SER A 45 -9.27 -6.39 -11.17
N LEU A 46 -9.15 -5.46 -10.20
CA LEU A 46 -9.09 -4.03 -10.45
C LEU A 46 -7.90 -3.65 -11.33
N GLN A 47 -6.68 -4.12 -11.01
CA GLN A 47 -5.49 -3.87 -11.81
C GLN A 47 -5.69 -4.35 -13.26
N GLY A 48 -6.22 -5.57 -13.45
CA GLY A 48 -6.50 -6.10 -14.79
C GLY A 48 -7.58 -5.32 -15.55
N GLN A 49 -8.60 -4.83 -14.86
CA GLN A 49 -9.63 -3.98 -15.46
C GLN A 49 -9.08 -2.59 -15.83
N PHE A 50 -8.24 -2.02 -14.96
CA PHE A 50 -7.54 -0.77 -15.21
C PHE A 50 -6.67 -0.86 -16.47
N GLN A 51 -5.89 -1.93 -16.61
CA GLN A 51 -5.07 -2.17 -17.80
C GLN A 51 -5.92 -2.22 -19.09
N LYS A 52 -7.06 -2.92 -19.05
CA LYS A 52 -8.00 -2.97 -20.18
C LYS A 52 -8.60 -1.59 -20.48
N CYS A 53 -8.95 -0.82 -19.46
CA CYS A 53 -9.51 0.52 -19.60
C CYS A 53 -8.50 1.48 -20.25
N VAL A 54 -7.26 1.50 -19.77
CA VAL A 54 -6.18 2.30 -20.36
C VAL A 54 -5.92 1.89 -21.80
N LYS A 55 -5.89 0.59 -22.10
CA LYS A 55 -5.74 0.13 -23.49
C LYS A 55 -6.86 0.60 -24.43
N ALA A 56 -8.09 0.68 -23.93
CA ALA A 56 -9.25 1.09 -24.73
C ALA A 56 -9.42 2.62 -24.82
N ASN A 57 -9.09 3.35 -23.75
CA ASN A 57 -9.44 4.77 -23.58
C ASN A 57 -8.24 5.69 -23.32
N GLY A 58 -7.05 5.16 -23.09
CA GLY A 58 -5.85 5.88 -22.64
C GLY A 58 -5.11 6.63 -23.75
N LEU A 59 -5.76 6.92 -24.88
CA LEU A 59 -5.21 7.74 -25.97
C LEU A 59 -3.83 7.28 -26.47
N GLY A 60 -3.64 5.96 -26.57
CA GLY A 60 -2.40 5.36 -27.02
C GLY A 60 -1.44 4.95 -25.90
N LEU A 61 -1.80 5.15 -24.64
CA LEU A 61 -1.08 4.57 -23.50
C LEU A 61 -1.43 3.09 -23.33
N GLU A 62 -0.47 2.34 -22.82
CA GLU A 62 -0.67 1.02 -22.24
C GLU A 62 -0.34 1.06 -20.75
N ALA A 63 -1.00 0.22 -19.97
CA ALA A 63 -0.73 0.05 -18.55
C ALA A 63 -0.19 -1.36 -18.32
N VAL A 64 0.95 -1.45 -17.63
CA VAL A 64 1.64 -2.71 -17.33
C VAL A 64 1.78 -2.84 -15.82
N GLY A 65 1.44 -4.02 -15.29
CA GLY A 65 1.59 -4.31 -13.86
C GLY A 65 3.06 -4.36 -13.44
N GLY A 66 3.36 -3.75 -12.29
CA GLY A 66 4.69 -3.71 -11.69
C GLY A 66 5.00 -4.94 -10.82
N LYS A 67 5.89 -4.76 -9.84
CA LYS A 67 6.30 -5.84 -8.92
C LYS A 67 5.23 -6.12 -7.87
N SER A 68 4.46 -5.10 -7.49
CA SER A 68 3.35 -5.21 -6.57
C SER A 68 2.01 -5.08 -7.29
N ILE A 69 0.94 -5.50 -6.61
CA ILE A 69 -0.44 -5.39 -7.12
C ILE A 69 -0.91 -3.94 -7.28
N CYS A 70 -0.28 -3.02 -6.55
CA CYS A 70 -0.60 -1.60 -6.55
C CYS A 70 0.20 -0.82 -7.60
N GLU A 71 1.37 -1.32 -8.00
CA GLU A 71 2.22 -0.67 -8.98
C GLU A 71 1.72 -0.94 -10.40
N VAL A 72 1.49 0.13 -11.14
CA VAL A 72 1.26 0.09 -12.58
C VAL A 72 2.10 1.16 -13.24
N THR A 73 2.79 0.80 -14.31
CA THR A 73 3.48 1.76 -15.15
C THR A 73 2.64 1.99 -16.40
N MET A 74 2.28 3.25 -16.63
CA MET A 74 1.59 3.70 -17.83
C MET A 74 2.60 4.24 -18.83
N SER A 75 2.71 3.63 -19.99
CA SER A 75 3.71 4.00 -20.99
C SER A 75 3.12 4.08 -22.39
N PHE A 76 3.65 4.99 -23.19
CA PHE A 76 3.42 4.98 -24.63
C PHE A 76 4.17 3.79 -25.28
N PRO A 77 3.76 3.37 -26.49
CA PRO A 77 4.47 2.38 -27.27
C PRO A 77 5.96 2.73 -27.43
N PRO A 78 6.86 1.73 -27.46
CA PRO A 78 8.30 1.95 -27.45
C PRO A 78 8.85 2.70 -28.68
N ASP A 79 8.09 2.74 -29.78
CA ASP A 79 8.40 3.50 -30.99
C ASP A 79 7.91 4.97 -30.94
N THR A 80 7.27 5.38 -29.84
CA THR A 80 6.82 6.75 -29.64
C THR A 80 8.02 7.67 -29.43
N VAL A 81 8.05 8.77 -30.20
CA VAL A 81 9.08 9.82 -30.06
C VAL A 81 8.47 11.03 -29.37
N SER A 82 9.01 11.39 -28.21
CA SER A 82 8.62 12.60 -27.48
C SER A 82 8.90 13.83 -28.34
N LYS A 83 7.86 14.62 -28.58
CA LYS A 83 7.94 15.85 -29.39
C LYS A 83 8.10 17.10 -28.54
N TRP A 84 7.75 17.02 -27.26
CA TRP A 84 7.84 18.15 -26.36
C TRP A 84 9.15 18.13 -25.60
N LYS A 85 9.76 19.31 -25.50
CA LYS A 85 11.01 19.55 -24.79
C LYS A 85 10.78 20.67 -23.80
N ASP A 86 11.12 20.44 -22.55
CA ASP A 86 10.99 21.44 -21.50
C ASP A 86 11.83 22.68 -21.86
N PRO A 87 11.24 23.90 -21.92
CA PRO A 87 11.97 25.11 -22.29
C PRO A 87 13.06 25.53 -21.28
N LYS A 88 12.94 25.10 -20.01
CA LYS A 88 13.85 25.46 -18.92
C LYS A 88 14.97 24.44 -18.76
N SER A 89 14.64 23.15 -18.72
CA SER A 89 15.65 22.09 -18.52
C SER A 89 16.24 21.58 -19.85
N GLY A 90 15.49 21.72 -20.95
CA GLY A 90 15.85 21.10 -22.21
C GLY A 90 15.69 19.57 -22.22
N GLU A 91 15.00 19.00 -21.25
CA GLU A 91 14.71 17.56 -21.24
C GLU A 91 13.49 17.25 -22.11
N LEU A 92 13.48 16.08 -22.74
CA LEU A 92 12.31 15.59 -23.46
C LEU A 92 11.26 15.12 -22.46
N GLU A 93 9.98 15.28 -22.82
CA GLU A 93 8.89 14.74 -22.00
C GLU A 93 9.05 13.22 -21.84
N GLY A 94 8.82 12.74 -20.62
CA GLY A 94 8.78 11.32 -20.32
C GLY A 94 7.66 10.61 -21.08
N LEU A 95 7.90 9.37 -21.47
CA LEU A 95 6.92 8.53 -22.16
C LEU A 95 6.37 7.40 -21.28
N SER A 96 6.76 7.40 -20.00
CA SER A 96 6.41 6.39 -19.01
C SER A 96 6.19 7.05 -17.67
N PHE A 97 5.13 6.65 -16.99
CA PHE A 97 4.67 7.26 -15.74
C PHE A 97 4.28 6.15 -14.77
N ASP A 98 4.80 6.23 -13.56
CA ASP A 98 4.44 5.30 -12.50
C ASP A 98 3.13 5.74 -11.85
N PHE A 99 2.25 4.78 -11.59
CA PHE A 99 0.93 4.99 -11.03
C PHE A 99 0.68 3.98 -9.92
N ASN A 100 0.27 4.47 -8.75
CA ASN A 100 -0.09 3.64 -7.61
C ASN A 100 -1.62 3.50 -7.53
N LEU A 101 -2.12 2.33 -7.93
CA LEU A 101 -3.54 2.01 -7.93
C LEU A 101 -4.15 2.04 -6.53
N CYS A 102 -3.44 1.55 -5.53
CA CYS A 102 -3.94 1.48 -4.16
C CYS A 102 -4.03 2.87 -3.52
N GLU A 103 -3.08 3.76 -3.82
CA GLU A 103 -3.16 5.16 -3.40
C GLU A 103 -4.35 5.88 -4.04
N ALA A 104 -4.60 5.62 -5.33
CA ALA A 104 -5.76 6.18 -6.03
C ALA A 104 -7.09 5.69 -5.44
N VAL A 105 -7.22 4.39 -5.11
CA VAL A 105 -8.41 3.85 -4.42
C VAL A 105 -8.57 4.47 -3.03
N ALA A 106 -7.50 4.48 -2.23
CA ALA A 106 -7.53 5.06 -0.89
C ALA A 106 -7.89 6.55 -0.87
N THR A 107 -7.55 7.27 -1.94
CA THR A 107 -7.94 8.68 -2.11
C THR A 107 -9.40 8.82 -2.56
N TRP A 108 -9.91 7.89 -3.36
CA TRP A 108 -11.30 7.92 -3.85
C TRP A 108 -12.33 7.62 -2.76
N GLU A 109 -11.97 6.82 -1.76
CA GLU A 109 -12.87 6.45 -0.65
C GLU A 109 -13.03 7.54 0.43
N GLN A 110 -12.33 8.66 0.32
CA GLN A 110 -12.43 9.81 1.24
C GLN A 110 -13.60 10.73 0.90
#